data_AF-A0A089MEY7-F1
#
_entry.id   AF-A0A089MEY7-F1
#
_cell.length_a   1.000
_cell.length_b   1.000
_cell.length_c   1.000
_cell.angle_alpha   90.00
_cell.angle_beta   90.00
_cell.angle_gamma   90.00
#
_symmetry.space_group_name_H-M   'P 1'
#
loop_
_entity.id
_entity.type
_entity.pdbx_description
1 polymer ?
#
loop_
_entity_poly.entity_id
_entity_poly.type
_entity_poly.pdbx_seq_one_letter_code
_entity_poly.pdbx_strand_id
1 'polypeptide(L)'
;MKMSIFFIALSAAIGVGMWFLVIGIIFSIGGGDLFKVTHYDSLFFNITIFLLCIVIYLFFARHLLEKKMQLLLLICVATTILFFFLTPWLIESKSSLNQKLSNISFSNHEKFMEKVDVLIEQEHLPYRVNIDKSRERFKEIRNVNVVVLNKTTNEEIKKNDVDGLLGLTYGEDVRLKVFNKSNERLLIDFVIDIDKSISFCDPYKVCGDLGLEIK
;
A
#
# COMPACT_ATOMS: atom_id res chain seq x y z
N MET A 1 -1.67 -36.76 16.65
CA MET A 1 -0.75 -35.61 16.68
C MET A 1 -0.80 -34.78 15.40
N LYS A 2 -0.55 -35.34 14.20
CA LYS A 2 -0.57 -34.58 12.92
C LYS A 2 -1.89 -33.86 12.62
N MET A 3 -3.04 -34.52 12.82
CA MET A 3 -4.37 -33.91 12.60
C MET A 3 -4.65 -32.72 13.54
N SER A 4 -4.23 -32.81 14.81
CA SER A 4 -4.46 -31.73 15.79
C SER A 4 -3.67 -30.47 15.47
N ILE A 5 -2.41 -30.61 15.00
CA ILE A 5 -1.58 -29.47 14.58
C ILE A 5 -2.19 -28.79 13.35
N PHE A 6 -2.68 -29.59 12.39
CA PHE A 6 -3.37 -29.06 11.21
C PHE A 6 -4.58 -28.20 11.60
N PHE A 7 -5.39 -28.67 12.55
CA PHE A 7 -6.56 -27.92 13.01
C PHE A 7 -6.23 -26.60 13.71
N ILE A 8 -5.16 -26.58 14.52
CA ILE A 8 -4.69 -25.36 15.18
C ILE A 8 -4.13 -24.37 14.14
N ALA A 9 -3.39 -24.84 13.13
CA ALA A 9 -2.88 -24.01 12.05
C ALA A 9 -4.03 -23.41 11.21
N LEU A 10 -5.04 -24.23 10.89
CA LEU A 10 -6.23 -23.79 10.17
C LEU A 10 -7.00 -22.74 10.98
N SER A 11 -7.15 -22.92 12.29
CA SER A 11 -7.84 -21.96 13.16
C SER A 11 -7.12 -20.61 13.23
N ALA A 12 -5.78 -20.64 13.28
CA ALA A 12 -4.97 -19.41 13.21
C ALA A 12 -5.17 -18.68 11.87
N ALA A 13 -5.14 -19.41 10.74
CA ALA A 13 -5.35 -18.84 9.42
C ALA A 13 -6.76 -18.22 9.27
N ILE A 14 -7.79 -18.88 9.79
CA ILE A 14 -9.16 -18.35 9.82
C ILE A 14 -9.24 -17.07 10.66
N GLY A 15 -8.57 -17.03 11.83
CA GLY A 15 -8.52 -15.83 12.68
C GLY A 15 -7.93 -14.62 11.96
N VAL A 16 -6.80 -14.81 11.26
CA VAL A 16 -6.17 -13.77 10.43
C VAL A 16 -7.08 -13.35 9.27
N GLY A 17 -7.66 -14.32 8.56
CA GLY A 17 -8.57 -14.04 7.44
C GLY A 17 -9.81 -13.26 7.86
N MET A 18 -10.43 -13.61 8.99
CA MET A 18 -11.58 -12.89 9.52
C MET A 18 -11.26 -11.44 9.87
N TRP A 19 -10.06 -11.16 10.38
CA TRP A 19 -9.65 -9.77 10.64
C TRP A 19 -9.68 -8.92 9.37
N PHE A 20 -9.06 -9.40 8.28
CA PHE A 20 -9.04 -8.69 7.00
C PHE A 20 -10.44 -8.47 6.44
N LEU A 21 -11.32 -9.47 6.55
CA LEU A 21 -12.70 -9.36 6.07
C LEU A 21 -13.51 -8.34 6.88
N VAL A 22 -13.39 -8.35 8.21
CA VAL A 22 -14.06 -7.37 9.08
C VAL A 22 -13.60 -5.95 8.76
N ILE A 23 -12.29 -5.75 8.63
CA ILE A 23 -11.72 -4.45 8.26
C ILE A 23 -12.19 -4.03 6.86
N GLY A 24 -12.19 -4.94 5.89
CA GLY A 24 -12.71 -4.70 4.55
C GLY A 24 -14.17 -4.27 4.54
N ILE A 25 -15.02 -4.90 5.36
CA ILE A 25 -16.44 -4.54 5.52
C ILE A 25 -16.58 -3.14 6.15
N ILE A 26 -15.86 -2.87 7.24
CA ILE A 26 -15.90 -1.57 7.94
C ILE A 26 -15.52 -0.45 6.98
N PHE A 27 -14.45 -0.61 6.21
CA PHE A 27 -14.03 0.39 5.23
C PHE A 27 -15.01 0.53 4.06
N SER A 28 -15.64 -0.56 3.63
CA SER A 28 -16.64 -0.52 2.56
C SER A 28 -17.93 0.22 2.96
N ILE A 29 -18.33 0.15 4.24
CA ILE A 29 -19.50 0.86 4.78
C ILE A 29 -19.14 2.32 5.14
N GLY A 30 -17.93 2.54 5.63
CA GLY A 30 -17.52 3.78 6.29
C GLY A 30 -17.36 5.01 5.39
N GLY A 31 -17.41 4.88 4.06
CA GLY A 31 -17.39 6.02 3.13
C GLY A 31 -16.22 7.00 3.32
N GLY A 32 -15.14 6.58 3.98
CA GLY A 32 -14.01 7.43 4.31
C GLY A 32 -13.07 7.57 3.13
N ASP A 33 -12.69 8.81 2.81
CA ASP A 33 -11.79 9.19 1.70
C ASP A 33 -10.40 8.55 1.72
N LEU A 34 -10.06 7.75 2.74
CA LEU A 34 -8.74 7.13 2.87
C LEU A 34 -8.54 5.91 1.96
N PHE A 35 -9.62 5.23 1.54
CA PHE A 35 -9.57 4.15 0.56
C PHE A 35 -10.91 4.05 -0.19
N LYS A 36 -11.10 4.92 -1.20
CA LYS A 36 -12.17 4.76 -2.20
C LYS A 36 -11.87 3.54 -3.06
N VAL A 37 -12.10 2.34 -2.53
CA VAL A 37 -12.22 1.14 -3.37
C VAL A 37 -13.55 1.27 -4.10
N THR A 38 -13.47 1.69 -5.35
CA THR A 38 -14.58 1.67 -6.30
C THR A 38 -15.09 0.24 -6.44
N HIS A 39 -16.19 -0.09 -5.77
CA HIS A 39 -17.32 -0.86 -6.29
C HIS A 39 -18.10 -1.51 -5.14
N TYR A 40 -19.42 -1.39 -5.22
CA TYR A 40 -20.42 -2.13 -4.44
C TYR A 40 -20.11 -3.65 -4.39
N ASP A 41 -19.43 -4.17 -5.41
CA ASP A 41 -18.97 -5.55 -5.52
C ASP A 41 -18.02 -5.97 -4.38
N SER A 42 -17.17 -5.06 -3.88
CA SER A 42 -16.21 -5.36 -2.82
C SER A 42 -16.87 -5.65 -1.46
N LEU A 43 -17.93 -4.91 -1.12
CA LEU A 43 -18.70 -5.13 0.11
C LEU A 43 -19.41 -6.48 0.06
N PHE A 44 -20.10 -6.75 -1.05
CA PHE A 44 -20.80 -8.02 -1.25
C PHE A 44 -19.84 -9.20 -1.24
N PHE A 45 -18.69 -9.07 -1.91
CA PHE A 45 -17.63 -10.06 -1.93
C PHE A 45 -17.08 -10.35 -0.52
N ASN A 46 -16.71 -9.32 0.23
CA ASN A 46 -16.18 -9.47 1.59
C ASN A 46 -17.19 -10.11 2.54
N ILE A 47 -18.46 -9.69 2.49
CA ILE A 47 -19.54 -10.30 3.30
C ILE A 47 -19.76 -11.77 2.91
N THR A 48 -19.78 -12.07 1.61
CA THR A 48 -20.00 -13.44 1.11
C THR A 48 -18.88 -14.38 1.58
N ILE A 49 -17.63 -13.95 1.46
CA ILE A 49 -16.48 -14.74 1.95
C ILE A 49 -16.50 -14.86 3.47
N PHE A 50 -16.86 -13.80 4.19
CA PHE A 50 -16.97 -13.83 5.65
C PHE A 50 -18.02 -14.85 6.11
N LEU A 51 -19.19 -14.87 5.49
CA LEU A 51 -20.22 -15.88 5.76
C LEU A 51 -19.73 -17.30 5.43
N LEU A 52 -19.03 -17.47 4.31
CA LEU A 52 -18.44 -18.76 3.95
C LEU A 52 -17.43 -19.23 5.01
N CYS A 53 -16.58 -18.34 5.52
CA CYS A 53 -15.65 -18.64 6.62
C CYS A 53 -16.40 -19.08 7.88
N ILE A 54 -17.48 -18.40 8.26
CA ILE A 54 -18.32 -18.79 9.40
C ILE A 54 -18.92 -20.18 9.20
N VAL A 55 -19.48 -20.47 8.03
CA VAL A 55 -20.10 -21.78 7.71
C VAL A 55 -19.05 -22.90 7.80
N ILE A 56 -17.87 -22.70 7.21
CA ILE A 56 -16.76 -23.66 7.30
C ILE A 56 -16.35 -23.88 8.76
N TYR A 57 -16.23 -22.79 9.53
CA TYR A 57 -15.85 -22.86 10.94
C TYR A 57 -16.89 -23.59 11.79
N LEU A 58 -18.18 -23.39 11.54
CA LEU A 58 -19.27 -24.10 12.22
C LEU A 58 -19.28 -25.59 11.87
N PHE A 59 -19.08 -25.94 10.60
CA PHE A 59 -18.97 -27.33 10.18
C PHE A 59 -17.77 -28.02 10.85
N PHE A 60 -16.65 -27.30 10.91
CA PHE A 60 -15.45 -27.75 11.60
C PHE A 60 -15.66 -27.95 13.12
N ALA A 61 -16.30 -26.98 13.78
CA ALA A 61 -16.63 -27.08 15.21
C ALA A 61 -17.56 -28.26 15.50
N ARG A 62 -18.58 -28.45 14.66
CA ARG A 62 -19.49 -29.61 14.74
C ARG A 62 -18.73 -30.93 14.60
N HIS A 63 -17.83 -31.04 13.62
CA HIS A 63 -17.03 -32.25 13.43
C HIS A 63 -16.21 -32.61 14.67
N LEU A 64 -15.59 -31.62 15.33
CA LEU A 64 -14.82 -31.84 16.55
C LEU A 64 -15.69 -32.24 17.75
N LEU A 65 -16.91 -31.69 17.85
CA LEU A 65 -17.88 -32.07 18.88
C LEU A 65 -18.35 -33.51 18.71
N GLU A 66 -18.67 -33.94 17.48
CA GLU A 66 -19.07 -35.32 17.17
C GLU A 66 -17.96 -36.33 17.53
N LYS A 67 -16.69 -35.94 17.37
CA LYS A 67 -15.52 -36.72 17.79
C LYS A 67 -15.19 -36.62 19.29
N LYS A 68 -16.01 -35.92 20.08
CA LYS A 68 -15.81 -35.66 21.52
C LYS A 68 -14.45 -35.00 21.84
N MET A 69 -13.89 -34.24 20.91
CA MET A 69 -12.59 -33.56 21.08
C MET A 69 -12.75 -32.13 21.62
N GLN A 70 -13.47 -31.97 22.73
CA GLN A 70 -13.84 -30.66 23.29
C GLN A 70 -12.62 -29.80 23.64
N LEU A 71 -11.56 -30.40 24.17
CA LEU A 71 -10.33 -29.69 24.50
C LEU A 71 -9.64 -29.12 23.25
N LEU A 72 -9.64 -29.86 22.14
CA LEU A 72 -9.07 -29.39 20.88
C LEU A 72 -9.90 -28.26 20.28
N LEU A 73 -11.23 -28.35 20.38
CA LEU A 73 -12.14 -27.28 19.95
C LEU A 73 -11.85 -25.98 20.73
N LEU A 74 -11.72 -26.07 22.06
CA LEU A 74 -11.41 -24.92 22.91
C LEU A 74 -10.08 -24.27 22.51
N ILE A 75 -9.04 -25.08 22.25
CA ILE A 75 -7.74 -24.57 21.76
C ILE A 75 -7.90 -23.87 20.40
N CYS A 76 -8.66 -24.45 19.46
CA CYS A 76 -8.88 -23.85 18.14
C CYS A 76 -9.64 -22.51 18.23
N VAL A 77 -10.67 -22.43 19.09
CA VAL A 77 -11.42 -21.18 19.33
C VAL A 77 -10.50 -20.13 19.95
N ALA A 78 -9.76 -20.48 21.01
CA ALA A 78 -8.82 -19.57 21.65
C ALA A 78 -7.76 -19.08 20.66
N THR A 79 -7.22 -19.97 19.82
CA THR A 79 -6.23 -19.64 18.78
C THR A 79 -6.83 -18.69 17.74
N THR A 80 -8.05 -18.94 17.28
CA THR A 80 -8.74 -18.07 16.31
C THR A 80 -8.91 -16.65 16.86
N ILE A 81 -9.39 -16.54 18.09
CA ILE A 81 -9.57 -15.25 18.79
C ILE A 81 -8.22 -14.55 18.96
N LEU A 82 -7.21 -15.27 19.43
CA LEU A 82 -5.87 -14.73 19.63
C LEU A 82 -5.29 -14.15 18.34
N PHE A 83 -5.34 -14.91 17.24
CA PHE A 83 -4.81 -14.45 15.95
C PHE A 83 -5.62 -13.31 15.35
N PHE A 84 -6.94 -13.28 15.55
CA PHE A 84 -7.78 -12.14 15.15
C PHE A 84 -7.26 -10.83 15.77
N PHE A 85 -7.00 -10.81 17.10
CA PHE A 85 -6.50 -9.62 17.79
C PHE A 85 -5.01 -9.34 17.60
N LEU A 86 -4.19 -10.37 17.33
CA LEU A 86 -2.75 -10.19 17.05
C LEU A 86 -2.47 -9.74 15.62
N THR A 87 -3.37 -10.00 14.68
CA THR A 87 -3.21 -9.59 13.27
C THR A 87 -2.84 -8.12 13.07
N PRO A 88 -3.49 -7.12 13.70
CA PRO A 88 -3.08 -5.72 13.55
C PRO A 88 -1.63 -5.48 13.99
N TRP A 89 -1.20 -6.08 15.09
CA TRP A 89 0.15 -5.94 15.60
C TRP A 89 1.20 -6.61 14.69
N LEU A 90 0.86 -7.78 14.12
CA LEU A 90 1.70 -8.46 13.14
C LEU A 90 1.87 -7.62 11.86
N ILE A 91 0.82 -6.95 11.40
CA ILE A 91 0.88 -6.07 10.22
C ILE A 91 1.79 -4.86 10.49
N GLU A 92 1.68 -4.21 11.65
CA GLU A 92 2.53 -3.08 12.04
C GLU A 92 4.01 -3.47 12.21
N SER A 93 4.26 -4.67 12.74
CA SER A 93 5.62 -5.21 12.82
C SER A 93 6.23 -5.45 11.43
N LYS A 94 5.43 -5.87 10.45
CA LYS A 94 5.88 -6.08 9.06
C LYS A 94 6.18 -4.76 8.36
N SER A 95 5.35 -3.73 8.53
CA SER A 95 5.59 -2.42 7.92
C SER A 95 6.87 -1.78 8.45
N SER A 96 7.12 -1.85 9.76
CA SER A 96 8.36 -1.35 10.38
C SER A 96 9.60 -2.18 10.01
N LEU A 97 9.48 -3.50 9.82
CA LEU A 97 10.55 -4.35 9.29
C LEU A 97 10.89 -4.01 7.83
N ASN A 98 9.88 -3.84 6.97
CA ASN A 98 10.11 -3.44 5.57
C ASN A 98 10.76 -2.05 5.48
N GLN A 99 10.42 -1.13 6.39
CA GLN A 99 11.06 0.19 6.48
C GLN A 99 12.52 0.12 6.97
N LYS A 100 12.87 -0.84 7.84
CA LYS A 100 14.25 -1.07 8.30
C LYS A 100 15.10 -1.87 7.32
N LEU A 101 14.47 -2.74 6.53
CA LEU A 101 15.12 -3.60 5.54
C LEU A 101 15.22 -2.95 4.16
N SER A 102 14.80 -1.69 3.99
CA SER A 102 15.02 -1.00 2.73
C SER A 102 16.52 -0.84 2.46
N ASN A 103 17.00 -1.44 1.38
CA ASN A 103 18.41 -1.46 1.00
C ASN A 103 18.92 -0.12 0.44
N ILE A 104 18.05 0.88 0.27
CA ILE A 104 18.44 2.19 -0.23
C ILE A 104 19.11 2.96 0.92
N SER A 105 20.44 3.11 0.84
CA SER A 105 21.19 3.94 1.78
C SER A 105 20.93 5.43 1.51
N PHE A 106 21.04 6.28 2.54
CA PHE A 106 20.94 7.73 2.36
C PHE A 106 21.91 8.26 1.31
N SER A 107 23.14 7.72 1.23
CA SER A 107 24.12 8.14 0.24
C SER A 107 23.70 7.78 -1.19
N ASN A 108 23.12 6.60 -1.40
CA ASN A 108 22.60 6.22 -2.72
C ASN A 108 21.40 7.09 -3.09
N HIS A 109 20.53 7.37 -2.13
CA HIS A 109 19.39 8.26 -2.32
C HIS A 109 19.83 9.69 -2.70
N GLU A 110 20.86 10.24 -2.06
CA GLU A 110 21.41 11.56 -2.42
C GLU A 110 21.96 11.60 -3.85
N LYS A 111 22.76 10.60 -4.24
CA LYS A 111 23.22 10.46 -5.63
C LYS A 111 22.08 10.32 -6.62
N PHE A 112 21.01 9.62 -6.22
CA PHE A 112 19.82 9.48 -7.05
C PHE A 112 19.10 10.83 -7.22
N MET A 113 18.95 11.64 -6.17
CA MET A 113 18.37 12.97 -6.28
C MET A 113 19.18 13.88 -7.21
N GLU A 114 20.50 13.88 -7.08
CA GLU A 114 21.40 14.63 -7.99
C GLU A 114 21.21 14.19 -9.45
N LYS A 115 21.12 12.87 -9.69
CA LYS A 115 20.84 12.34 -11.03
C LYS A 115 19.50 12.85 -11.57
N VAL A 116 18.46 12.87 -10.76
CA VAL A 116 17.13 13.35 -11.18
C VAL A 116 17.15 14.86 -11.47
N ASP A 117 17.86 15.65 -10.67
CA ASP A 117 18.01 17.09 -10.91
C ASP A 117 18.68 17.36 -12.26
N VAL A 118 19.77 16.64 -12.55
CA VAL A 118 20.46 16.71 -13.85
C VAL A 118 19.54 16.31 -15.01
N LEU A 119 18.75 15.24 -14.87
CA LEU A 119 17.81 14.80 -15.91
C LEU A 119 16.73 15.86 -16.19
N ILE A 120 16.22 16.50 -15.15
CA ILE A 120 15.22 17.56 -15.25
C ILE A 120 15.80 18.79 -15.97
N GLU A 121 17.03 19.17 -15.64
CA GLU A 121 17.72 20.28 -16.29
C GLU A 121 18.02 19.99 -17.77
N GLN A 122 18.50 18.78 -18.08
CA GLN A 122 18.81 18.35 -19.46
C GLN A 122 17.58 18.38 -20.36
N GLU A 123 16.46 17.87 -19.89
CA GLU A 123 15.19 17.86 -20.62
C GLU A 123 14.42 19.20 -20.52
N HIS A 124 15.02 20.23 -19.90
CA HIS A 124 14.44 21.57 -19.74
C HIS A 124 13.02 21.54 -19.12
N LEU A 125 12.76 20.59 -18.22
CA LEU A 125 11.45 20.45 -17.60
C LEU A 125 11.20 21.58 -16.59
N PRO A 126 9.95 22.05 -16.41
CA PRO A 126 9.61 23.17 -15.54
C PRO A 126 9.58 22.78 -14.05
N TYR A 127 10.62 22.09 -13.58
CA TYR A 127 10.71 21.57 -12.21
C TYR A 127 12.09 21.86 -11.61
N ARG A 128 12.16 21.87 -10.28
CA ARG A 128 13.41 21.85 -9.52
C ARG A 128 13.30 20.84 -8.41
N VAL A 129 14.36 20.05 -8.18
CA VAL A 129 14.40 19.12 -7.06
C VAL A 129 14.48 19.90 -5.75
N ASN A 130 13.60 19.56 -4.82
CA ASN A 130 13.63 20.07 -3.44
C ASN A 130 14.38 19.06 -2.56
N ILE A 131 15.69 19.24 -2.45
CA ILE A 131 16.58 18.30 -1.76
C ILE A 131 16.18 18.11 -0.30
N ASP A 132 15.86 19.19 0.42
CA ASP A 132 15.53 19.13 1.84
C ASP A 132 14.23 18.37 2.09
N LYS A 133 13.17 18.67 1.33
CA LYS A 133 11.89 17.94 1.43
C LYS A 133 12.03 16.49 0.98
N SER A 134 12.83 16.22 -0.04
CA SER A 134 13.08 14.84 -0.52
C SER A 134 13.77 14.02 0.57
N ARG A 135 14.81 14.57 1.21
CA ARG A 135 15.52 13.93 2.32
C ARG A 135 14.62 13.68 3.53
N GLU A 136 13.75 14.63 3.86
CA GLU A 136 12.75 14.47 4.92
C GLU A 136 11.78 13.33 4.60
N ARG A 137 11.20 13.31 3.40
CA ARG A 137 10.26 12.27 2.98
C ARG A 137 10.90 10.90 2.86
N PHE A 138 12.15 10.82 2.43
CA PHE A 138 12.88 9.56 2.39
C PHE A 138 13.11 8.96 3.79
N LYS A 139 13.25 9.77 4.84
CA LYS A 139 13.32 9.26 6.22
C LYS A 139 12.04 8.52 6.62
N GLU A 140 10.89 9.02 6.16
CA GLU A 140 9.58 8.41 6.40
C GLU A 140 9.37 7.17 5.51
N ILE A 141 9.76 7.27 4.24
CA ILE A 141 9.47 6.29 3.18
C ILE A 141 10.80 5.79 2.62
N ARG A 142 11.47 4.85 3.31
CA ARG A 142 12.81 4.38 2.92
C ARG A 142 12.81 3.31 1.82
N ASN A 143 11.65 2.72 1.52
CA ASN A 143 11.52 1.57 0.61
C ASN A 143 11.60 1.92 -0.88
N VAL A 144 11.57 3.21 -1.25
CA VAL A 144 11.66 3.69 -2.63
C VAL A 144 12.42 5.03 -2.64
N ASN A 145 13.08 5.36 -3.75
CA ASN A 145 13.66 6.70 -3.90
C ASN A 145 12.53 7.73 -3.97
N VAL A 146 12.48 8.68 -3.03
CA VAL A 146 11.47 9.74 -3.02
C VAL A 146 12.07 11.05 -3.47
N VAL A 147 11.59 11.59 -4.60
CA VAL A 147 12.03 12.89 -5.10
C VAL A 147 10.87 13.86 -5.11
N VAL A 148 11.05 14.96 -4.38
CA VAL A 148 10.11 16.07 -4.29
C VAL A 148 10.52 17.12 -5.31
N LEU A 149 9.61 17.45 -6.22
CA LEU A 149 9.79 18.43 -7.28
C LEU A 149 8.93 19.65 -7.00
N ASN A 150 9.51 20.84 -7.08
CA ASN A 150 8.77 22.10 -7.09
C ASN A 150 8.58 22.56 -8.54
N LYS A 151 7.34 22.74 -8.97
CA LYS A 151 7.03 23.32 -10.28
C LYS A 151 7.51 24.77 -10.32
N THR A 152 8.25 25.15 -11.37
CA THR A 152 8.82 26.49 -11.51
C THR A 152 7.80 27.52 -11.98
N THR A 153 6.76 27.07 -12.69
CA THR A 153 5.64 27.89 -13.13
C THR A 153 4.45 27.77 -12.17
N ASN A 154 3.63 28.82 -12.08
CA ASN A 154 2.41 28.82 -11.27
C ASN A 154 1.21 28.15 -11.96
N GLU A 155 1.44 27.59 -13.15
CA GLU A 155 0.39 26.93 -13.94
C GLU A 155 0.03 25.56 -13.37
N GLU A 156 -1.22 25.14 -13.62
CA GLU A 156 -1.67 23.78 -13.33
C GLU A 156 -0.80 22.74 -14.05
N ILE A 157 -0.79 21.52 -13.53
CA ILE A 157 -0.04 20.42 -14.15
C ILE A 157 -0.76 19.99 -15.44
N LYS A 158 -0.04 20.00 -16.55
CA LYS A 158 -0.55 19.57 -17.85
C LYS A 158 0.00 18.19 -18.18
N LYS A 159 -0.69 17.49 -19.07
CA LYS A 159 -0.29 16.17 -19.54
C LYS A 159 1.14 16.15 -20.07
N ASN A 160 1.51 17.11 -20.91
CA ASN A 160 2.87 17.23 -21.45
C ASN A 160 3.95 17.36 -20.37
N ASP A 161 3.63 17.98 -19.22
CA ASP A 161 4.61 18.10 -18.14
C ASP A 161 4.88 16.74 -17.49
N VAL A 162 3.83 15.92 -17.35
CA VAL A 162 3.94 14.56 -16.81
C VAL A 162 4.55 13.60 -17.81
N ASP A 163 4.19 13.71 -19.10
CA ASP A 163 4.80 12.92 -20.17
C ASP A 163 6.32 13.16 -20.23
N GLY A 164 6.77 14.40 -19.97
CA GLY A 164 8.20 14.72 -19.83
C GLY A 164 8.86 13.98 -18.66
N LEU A 165 8.21 13.92 -17.50
CA LEU A 165 8.71 13.17 -16.34
C LEU A 165 8.70 11.65 -16.58
N LEU A 166 7.66 11.12 -17.22
CA LEU A 166 7.57 9.69 -17.57
C LEU A 166 8.54 9.28 -18.69
N GLY A 167 8.93 10.23 -19.54
CA GLY A 167 9.94 10.03 -20.58
C GLY A 167 11.34 9.76 -20.02
N LEU A 168 11.63 10.29 -18.81
CA LEU A 168 12.92 10.13 -18.15
C LEU A 168 13.22 8.66 -17.82
N THR A 169 14.51 8.31 -17.82
CA THR A 169 14.97 6.96 -17.50
C THR A 169 15.71 6.96 -16.17
N TYR A 170 14.97 6.63 -15.11
CA TYR A 170 15.46 6.64 -13.73
C TYR A 170 16.34 5.43 -13.40
N GLY A 171 16.04 4.27 -13.99
CA GLY A 171 16.77 3.02 -13.81
C GLY A 171 16.50 2.29 -12.49
N GLU A 172 15.64 2.86 -11.64
CA GLU A 172 15.18 2.34 -10.35
C GLU A 172 13.75 2.83 -10.11
N ASP A 173 13.02 2.18 -9.20
CA ASP A 173 11.69 2.64 -8.80
C ASP A 173 11.81 4.00 -8.11
N VAL A 174 10.97 4.94 -8.53
CA VAL A 174 10.98 6.32 -8.02
C VAL A 174 9.58 6.81 -7.70
N ARG A 175 9.44 7.41 -6.52
CA ARG A 175 8.25 8.16 -6.15
C ARG A 175 8.49 9.64 -6.38
N LEU A 176 7.76 10.22 -7.33
CA LEU A 176 7.80 11.64 -7.64
C LEU A 176 6.63 12.35 -6.98
N LYS A 177 6.94 13.37 -6.17
CA LYS A 177 5.92 14.27 -5.60
C LYS A 177 6.11 15.67 -6.15
N VAL A 178 5.15 16.15 -6.91
CA VAL A 178 5.19 17.47 -7.52
C VAL A 178 4.35 18.44 -6.69
N PHE A 179 4.99 19.52 -6.25
CA PHE A 179 4.36 20.60 -5.51
C PHE A 179 4.35 21.89 -6.31
N ASN A 180 3.33 22.70 -6.11
CA ASN A 180 3.32 24.08 -6.58
C ASN A 180 4.22 24.94 -5.68
N LYS A 181 5.16 25.65 -6.29
CA LYS A 181 6.12 26.51 -5.57
C LYS A 181 5.44 27.64 -4.78
N SER A 182 4.30 28.16 -5.25
CA SER A 182 3.68 29.36 -4.66
C SER A 182 2.90 29.09 -3.37
N ASN A 183 2.30 27.92 -3.22
CA ASN A 183 1.40 27.61 -2.10
C ASN A 183 1.68 26.26 -1.45
N GLU A 184 2.77 25.59 -1.84
CA GLU A 184 3.17 24.26 -1.37
C GLU A 184 2.06 23.21 -1.48
N ARG A 185 1.10 23.40 -2.38
CA ARG A 185 0.05 22.43 -2.63
C ARG A 185 0.62 21.26 -3.43
N LEU A 186 0.35 20.05 -2.98
CA LEU A 186 0.61 18.85 -3.77
C LEU A 186 -0.23 18.89 -5.04
N LEU A 187 0.43 18.84 -6.19
CA LEU A 187 -0.21 18.78 -7.50
C LEU A 187 -0.45 17.33 -7.91
N ILE A 188 0.57 16.49 -7.76
CA ILE A 188 0.50 15.05 -8.07
C ILE A 188 1.60 14.30 -7.29
N ASP A 189 1.32 13.06 -6.92
CA ASP A 189 2.22 12.09 -6.29
C ASP A 189 2.05 10.76 -7.02
N PHE A 190 3.11 10.27 -7.64
CA PHE A 190 3.05 9.01 -8.38
C PHE A 190 4.34 8.22 -8.26
N VAL A 191 4.22 6.91 -8.40
CA VAL A 191 5.35 5.97 -8.39
C VAL A 191 5.54 5.45 -9.79
N ILE A 192 6.76 5.61 -10.31
CA ILE A 192 7.21 5.07 -11.58
C ILE A 192 8.11 3.88 -11.26
N ASP A 193 7.75 2.71 -11.78
CA ASP A 193 8.54 1.49 -11.64
C ASP A 193 9.66 1.45 -12.69
N ILE A 194 10.65 0.56 -12.51
CA ILE A 194 11.78 0.38 -13.43
C ILE A 194 11.34 0.17 -14.90
N ASP A 195 10.20 -0.47 -15.13
CA ASP A 195 9.63 -0.74 -16.45
C ASP A 195 8.84 0.45 -17.04
N LYS A 196 8.88 1.61 -16.37
CA LYS A 196 8.13 2.84 -16.67
C LYS A 196 6.61 2.71 -16.50
N SER A 197 6.13 1.65 -15.86
CA SER A 197 4.73 1.59 -15.45
C SER A 197 4.48 2.47 -14.23
N ILE A 198 3.22 2.87 -14.04
CA ILE A 198 2.80 3.67 -12.89
C ILE A 198 2.08 2.73 -11.94
N SER A 199 2.69 2.44 -10.79
CA SER A 199 2.09 1.57 -9.77
C SER A 199 1.22 2.33 -8.77
N PHE A 200 1.34 3.66 -8.73
CA PHE A 200 0.56 4.52 -7.83
C PHE A 200 0.41 5.93 -8.41
N CYS A 201 -0.76 6.55 -8.25
CA CYS A 201 -0.98 7.96 -8.58
C CYS A 201 -2.08 8.60 -7.72
N ASP A 202 -1.82 9.79 -7.17
CA ASP A 202 -2.72 10.59 -6.34
C ASP A 202 -2.50 12.10 -6.61
N PRO A 203 -3.53 12.97 -6.64
CA PRO A 203 -4.97 12.69 -6.53
C PRO A 203 -5.54 11.92 -7.74
N TYR A 204 -6.33 10.87 -7.50
CA TYR A 204 -6.90 10.01 -8.57
C TYR A 204 -7.60 10.78 -9.70
N LYS A 205 -8.34 11.84 -9.36
CA LYS A 205 -9.02 12.68 -10.37
C LYS A 205 -8.03 13.37 -11.31
N VAL A 206 -6.95 13.93 -10.76
CA VAL A 206 -5.89 14.58 -11.54
C VAL A 206 -5.18 13.55 -12.42
N CYS A 207 -4.89 12.36 -11.89
CA CYS A 207 -4.29 11.27 -12.64
C CYS A 207 -5.16 10.82 -13.83
N GLY A 208 -6.47 10.68 -13.61
CA GLY A 208 -7.44 10.36 -14.65
C GLY A 208 -7.55 11.45 -15.72
N ASP A 209 -7.60 12.72 -15.32
CA ASP A 209 -7.65 13.87 -16.24
C ASP A 209 -6.37 13.98 -17.10
N LEU A 210 -5.23 13.52 -16.58
CA LEU A 210 -3.95 13.43 -17.30
C LEU A 210 -3.81 12.17 -18.15
N GLY A 211 -4.71 11.19 -18.00
CA GLY A 211 -4.69 9.92 -18.72
C GLY A 211 -3.61 8.95 -18.24
N LEU A 212 -3.29 8.98 -16.94
CA LEU A 212 -2.32 8.06 -16.32
C LEU A 212 -3.01 6.74 -15.96
N GLU A 213 -2.60 5.65 -16.60
CA GLU A 213 -3.10 4.31 -16.32
C GLU A 213 -2.22 3.65 -15.25
N ILE A 214 -2.84 3.28 -14.12
CA ILE A 214 -2.18 2.55 -13.04
C ILE A 214 -2.19 1.06 -13.39
N LYS A 215 -1.04 0.39 -13.33
CA LYS A 215 -0.87 -1.04 -13.64
C LYS A 215 -0.63 -1.88 -12.40
#